data_AF-X8K6Z5-F1
#
_entry.id   AF-X8K6Z5-F1
#
_cell.length_a   1.000
_cell.length_b   1.000
_cell.length_c   1.000
_cell.angle_alpha   90.00
_cell.angle_beta   90.00
_cell.angle_gamma   90.00
#
_symmetry.space_group_name_H-M   'P 1'
#
loop_
_entity.id
_entity.type
_entity.pdbx_description
1 polymer ?
#
loop_
_entity_poly.entity_id
_entity_poly.type
_entity_poly.pdbx_seq_one_letter_code
_entity_poly.pdbx_strand_id
1 'polypeptide(L)'
;MKKLGIVLGSVFVIVVSPFVVQYGWNEIITTIVPVGKITVWQALGMDALLSFIWPVLPSKKESEEDYSYAVKSSISKIITCAFLIWLASLFI
;
A
#
# COMPACT_ATOMS: atom_id res chain seq x y z
N MET A 1 -17.35 -10.58 21.23
CA MET A 1 -17.84 -10.85 19.86
C MET A 1 -17.45 -9.77 18.85
N LYS A 2 -17.61 -8.46 19.13
CA LYS A 2 -17.26 -7.38 18.17
C LYS A 2 -15.80 -7.38 17.69
N LYS A 3 -14.82 -7.63 18.57
CA LYS A 3 -13.39 -7.66 18.21
C LYS A 3 -13.03 -8.81 17.26
N LEU A 4 -13.65 -9.99 17.42
CA LEU A 4 -13.40 -11.15 16.55
C LEU A 4 -13.89 -10.92 15.12
N GLY A 5 -15.07 -10.31 14.96
CA GLY A 5 -15.59 -9.97 13.62
C GLY A 5 -14.74 -8.93 12.90
N ILE A 6 -14.20 -7.95 13.63
CA ILE A 6 -13.27 -6.95 13.07
C ILE A 6 -11.97 -7.63 12.61
N VAL A 7 -11.40 -8.52 13.44
CA VAL A 7 -10.17 -9.24 13.10
C VAL A 7 -10.36 -10.16 11.89
N LEU A 8 -11.47 -10.91 11.82
CA LEU A 8 -11.78 -11.73 10.64
C LEU A 8 -11.97 -10.88 9.38
N GLY A 9 -12.71 -9.77 9.50
CA GLY A 9 -12.94 -8.85 8.38
C GLY A 9 -11.64 -8.25 7.86
N SER A 10 -10.76 -7.82 8.77
CA SER A 10 -9.44 -7.28 8.38
C SER A 10 -8.55 -8.33 7.72
N VAL A 11 -8.55 -9.58 8.22
CA VAL A 11 -7.78 -10.66 7.60
C VAL A 11 -8.32 -10.97 6.19
N PHE A 12 -9.64 -10.97 6.02
CA PHE A 12 -10.25 -11.18 4.71
C PHE A 12 -9.85 -10.09 3.72
N VAL A 13 -9.87 -8.82 4.12
CA VAL A 13 -9.45 -7.69 3.27
C VAL A 13 -7.97 -7.81 2.88
N ILE A 14 -7.08 -8.17 3.81
CA ILE A 14 -5.65 -8.37 3.53
C ILE A 14 -5.42 -9.50 2.53
N VAL A 15 -6.25 -10.56 2.57
CA VAL A 15 -6.11 -11.69 1.64
C VAL A 15 -6.69 -11.35 0.27
N VAL A 16 -7.82 -10.66 0.19
CA VAL A 16 -8.51 -10.37 -1.08
C VAL A 16 -7.84 -9.23 -1.86
N SER A 17 -7.32 -8.22 -1.17
CA SER A 17 -6.73 -7.04 -1.79
C SER A 17 -5.61 -7.34 -2.81
N PRO A 18 -4.63 -8.22 -2.51
CA PRO A 18 -3.60 -8.62 -3.46
C PRO A 18 -4.14 -9.22 -4.77
N PHE A 19 -5.25 -9.97 -4.71
CA PHE A 19 -5.85 -10.57 -5.91
C PHE A 19 -6.49 -9.51 -6.82
N VAL A 20 -7.15 -8.50 -6.22
CA VAL A 20 -7.74 -7.39 -6.97
C VAL A 20 -6.64 -6.58 -7.66
N VAL A 21 -5.57 -6.29 -6.93
CA VAL A 21 -4.41 -5.56 -7.45
C VAL A 21 -3.70 -6.33 -8.56
N GLN A 22 -3.50 -7.65 -8.38
CA GLN A 22 -2.91 -8.50 -9.41
C GLN A 22 -3.77 -8.53 -10.67
N TYR A 23 -5.09 -8.67 -10.53
CA TYR A 23 -6.03 -8.68 -11.66
C TYR A 23 -5.98 -7.35 -12.42
N GLY A 24 -6.10 -6.23 -11.72
CA GLY A 24 -6.03 -4.90 -12.34
C GLY A 24 -4.72 -4.67 -13.09
N TRP A 25 -3.59 -5.11 -12.53
CA TRP A 25 -2.32 -5.02 -13.23
C TRP A 25 -2.29 -5.92 -14.48
N ASN A 26 -2.54 -7.21 -14.30
CA ASN A 26 -2.31 -8.22 -15.34
C ASN A 26 -3.33 -8.14 -16.49
N GLU A 27 -4.56 -7.71 -16.23
CA GLU A 27 -5.62 -7.67 -17.25
C GLU A 27 -5.96 -6.27 -17.75
N ILE A 28 -5.63 -5.20 -17.01
CA ILE A 28 -5.93 -3.82 -17.44
C ILE A 28 -4.64 -3.10 -17.86
N ILE A 29 -3.66 -3.03 -16.95
CA ILE A 29 -2.44 -2.24 -17.20
C ILE A 29 -1.61 -2.86 -18.32
N THR A 30 -1.42 -4.18 -18.33
CA THR A 30 -0.62 -4.82 -19.39
C THR A 30 -1.25 -4.72 -20.78
N THR A 31 -2.55 -4.49 -20.87
CA THR A 31 -3.27 -4.26 -22.14
C THR A 31 -3.07 -2.83 -22.66
N ILE A 32 -2.94 -1.86 -21.76
CA ILE A 32 -2.74 -0.44 -22.13
C ILE A 32 -1.26 -0.17 -22.41
N VAL A 33 -0.37 -0.67 -21.55
CA VAL A 33 1.08 -0.49 -21.64
C VAL A 33 1.72 -1.87 -21.61
N PRO A 34 2.58 -2.24 -22.58
CA PRO A 34 3.19 -3.56 -22.64
C PRO A 34 4.28 -3.70 -21.57
N VAL A 35 3.85 -3.91 -20.33
CA VAL A 35 4.69 -4.16 -19.15
C VAL A 35 4.53 -5.61 -18.69
N GLY A 36 5.49 -6.11 -17.91
CA GLY A 36 5.46 -7.46 -17.37
C GLY A 36 4.27 -7.71 -16.43
N LYS A 37 3.76 -8.94 -16.44
CA LYS A 37 2.77 -9.41 -15.46
C LYS A 37 3.40 -9.51 -14.07
N ILE A 38 2.60 -9.24 -13.04
CA ILE A 38 3.01 -9.36 -11.64
C ILE A 38 2.40 -10.60 -10.99
N THR A 39 3.13 -11.15 -10.03
CA THR A 39 2.70 -12.26 -9.17
C THR A 39 1.84 -11.77 -8.01
N VAL A 40 1.09 -12.67 -7.36
CA VAL A 40 0.30 -12.37 -6.15
C VAL A 40 1.16 -11.73 -5.06
N TRP A 41 2.40 -12.21 -4.88
CA TRP A 41 3.33 -11.71 -3.88
C TRP A 41 3.82 -10.28 -4.17
N GLN A 42 4.04 -9.97 -5.45
CA GLN A 42 4.38 -8.60 -5.87
C GLN A 42 3.18 -7.66 -5.71
N ALA A 43 1.96 -8.11 -6.02
CA ALA A 43 0.74 -7.34 -5.80
C ALA A 43 0.48 -7.08 -4.30
N LEU A 44 0.71 -8.08 -3.43
CA LEU A 44 0.62 -7.94 -1.98
C LEU A 44 1.66 -6.95 -1.44
N GLY A 45 2.90 -7.02 -1.94
CA GLY A 45 3.95 -6.07 -1.60
C GLY A 45 3.56 -4.64 -1.99
N MET A 46 3.03 -4.45 -3.21
CA MET A 46 2.60 -3.13 -3.67
C MET A 46 1.44 -2.57 -2.84
N ASP A 47 0.45 -3.39 -2.49
CA ASP A 47 -0.69 -2.99 -1.66
C ASP A 47 -0.27 -2.58 -0.23
N ALA A 48 0.66 -3.35 0.36
CA ALA A 48 1.24 -3.02 1.66
C ALA A 48 2.07 -1.73 1.61
N LEU A 49 2.84 -1.51 0.54
CA LEU A 49 3.60 -0.28 0.33
C LEU A 49 2.68 0.93 0.16
N LEU A 50 1.61 0.80 -0.62
CA LEU A 50 0.61 1.87 -0.79
C LEU A 50 -0.08 2.21 0.54
N SER A 51 -0.44 1.21 1.33
CA SER A 51 -1.01 1.41 2.67
C SER A 51 -0.04 2.08 3.65
N PHE A 52 1.26 1.81 3.52
CA PHE A 52 2.29 2.45 4.33
C PHE A 52 2.54 3.90 3.94
N ILE A 53 2.55 4.18 2.64
CA ILE A 53 2.73 5.52 2.06
C ILE A 53 1.51 6.41 2.28
N TRP A 54 0.32 5.82 2.17
CA TRP A 54 -0.96 6.50 2.34
C TRP A 54 -1.62 6.02 3.63
N PRO A 55 -1.10 6.42 4.81
CA PRO A 55 -1.83 6.20 6.03
C PRO A 55 -3.15 6.95 5.88
N VAL A 56 -4.27 6.22 5.93
CA VAL A 56 -5.61 6.80 5.89
C VAL A 56 -5.66 7.89 6.96
N LEU A 57 -5.66 9.16 6.53
CA LEU A 57 -5.76 10.28 7.46
C LEU A 57 -7.08 10.08 8.24
N PRO A 58 -7.05 10.11 9.58
CA PRO A 58 -8.28 10.09 10.33
C PRO A 58 -9.09 11.32 9.93
N SER A 59 -10.33 11.12 9.51
CA SER A 59 -11.26 12.18 9.09
C SER A 59 -11.72 13.08 10.25
N LYS A 60 -11.05 13.02 11.41
CA LYS A 60 -11.34 13.91 12.52
C LYS A 60 -10.75 15.27 12.19
N LYS A 61 -11.50 16.32 12.54
CA LYS A 61 -11.08 17.71 12.38
C LYS A 61 -9.85 17.91 13.27
N GLU A 62 -8.67 17.75 12.68
CA GLU A 62 -7.41 17.94 13.37
C GLU A 62 -6.82 19.30 12.95
N SER A 63 -6.14 19.93 13.89
CA SER A 63 -5.59 21.28 13.73
C SER A 63 -4.57 21.34 12.58
N GLU A 64 -4.25 22.54 12.06
CA GLU A 64 -3.26 22.69 10.98
C GLU A 64 -1.91 22.00 11.32
N GLU A 65 -1.57 21.91 12.60
CA GLU A 65 -0.37 21.26 13.13
C GLU A 65 -0.41 19.73 12.96
N ASP A 66 -1.55 19.10 13.23
CA ASP A 66 -1.75 17.66 13.09
C ASP A 66 -1.72 17.24 11.61
N TYR A 67 -2.31 18.07 10.73
CA TYR A 67 -2.23 17.87 9.29
C TYR A 67 -0.79 17.99 8.78
N SER A 68 -0.05 19.01 9.22
CA SER A 68 1.37 19.19 8.87
C SER A 68 2.23 18.02 9.35
N TYR A 69 1.96 17.50 10.55
CA TYR A 69 2.62 16.31 11.08
C TYR A 69 2.31 15.06 10.26
N ALA A 70 1.03 14.84 9.92
CA ALA A 70 0.61 13.72 9.08
C ALA A 70 1.27 13.76 7.70
N VAL A 71 1.30 14.93 7.06
CA VAL A 71 1.96 15.12 5.75
C VAL A 71 3.46 14.88 5.84
N LYS A 72 4.15 15.46 6.83
CA LYS A 72 5.59 15.22 7.04
C LYS A 72 5.89 13.75 7.30
N SER A 73 5.06 13.07 8.09
CA SER A 73 5.19 11.65 8.38
C SER A 73 5.03 10.81 7.10
N SER A 74 4.01 11.08 6.29
CA SER A 74 3.79 10.38 5.02
C SER A 74 4.92 10.60 4.02
N ILE A 75 5.40 11.85 3.87
CA ILE A 75 6.55 12.17 3.02
C ILE A 75 7.81 11.44 3.50
N SER A 76 8.07 11.43 4.82
CA SER A 76 9.19 10.69 5.39
C SER A 76 9.11 9.19 5.08
N LYS A 77 7.93 8.59 5.20
CA LYS A 77 7.69 7.17 4.88
C LYS A 77 7.96 6.86 3.41
N ILE A 78 7.52 7.72 2.49
CA ILE A 78 7.81 7.59 1.05
C ILE A 78 9.31 7.62 0.80
N ILE A 79 10.02 8.59 1.38
CA ILE A 79 11.48 8.75 1.20
C ILE A 79 12.21 7.52 1.74
N THR A 80 11.87 7.05 2.94
CA THR A 80 12.47 5.84 3.52
C THR A 80 12.19 4.62 2.65
N CYS A 81 10.97 4.47 2.14
CA CYS A 81 10.63 3.35 1.26
C CYS A 81 11.40 3.39 -0.06
N ALA A 82 11.49 4.55 -0.70
CA ALA A 82 12.27 4.73 -1.93
C ALA A 82 13.75 4.42 -1.69
N PHE A 83 14.30 4.86 -0.55
CA PHE A 83 15.67 4.55 -0.14
C PHE A 83 15.90 3.05 0.07
N LEU A 84 14.95 2.34 0.68
CA LEU A 84 15.03 0.89 0.90
C LEU A 84 14.94 0.10 -0.43
N ILE A 85 14.08 0.51 -1.35
CA ILE A 85 13.98 -0.10 -2.69
C ILE A 85 15.27 0.14 -3.47
N TRP A 86 15.80 1.36 -3.40
CA TRP A 86 17.09 1.69 -4.01
C TRP A 86 18.23 0.87 -3.41
N LEU A 87 18.30 0.73 -2.09
CA LEU A 87 19.26 -0.17 -1.42
C LEU A 87 19.12 -1.61 -1.89
N ALA A 88 17.90 -2.15 -1.92
CA ALA A 88 17.64 -3.52 -2.35
C ALA A 88 18.09 -3.77 -3.81
N SER A 89 17.96 -2.77 -4.68
CA SER A 89 18.43 -2.85 -6.08
C SER A 89 19.94 -2.95 -6.24
N LEU A 90 20.74 -2.62 -5.21
CA LEU A 90 22.20 -2.79 -5.25
C LEU A 90 22.64 -4.25 -5.00
N PHE A 91 21.75 -5.08 -4.47
CA PHE A 91 22.02 -6.48 -4.12
C PHE A 91 21.35 -7.49 -5.08
N ILE A 92 20.61 -7.00 -6.07
CA ILE A 92 20.00 -7.76 -7.17
C ILE A 92 20.82 -7.49 -8.43
#